data_AF-A0A0P7ZZ51-F1
#
_entry.id   AF-A0A0P7ZZ51-F1
#
_cell.length_a   1.000
_cell.length_b   1.000
_cell.length_c   1.000
_cell.angle_alpha   90.00
_cell.angle_beta   90.00
_cell.angle_gamma   90.00
#
_symmetry.space_group_name_H-M   'P 1'
#
loop_
_entity.id
_entity.type
_entity.pdbx_description
1 polymer ?
#
loop_
_entity_poly.entity_id
_entity_poly.type
_entity_poly.pdbx_seq_one_letter_code
_entity_poly.pdbx_strand_id
1 'polypeptide(L)'
;MGYRTRPISFWILCFALALVPLQMIADPLLEGALGLGLRLPLIFKYPLLAIAVVIVFGSVFLPMILVPLSFLGMIIEVYLKNVRKIWLLPPVIMIGGYAALFFGEYFIIYSLRAQNDSNNMNVQIPFDINENDLVLYSDSSWFVLNTDIPITYHMAGDDELFMESRRLIERKDCNHIRNINKRSRDKVRIVNFKTYLGGVYRYYKNSNITDSNFCVLIYKEKSQRPLFEIKVETDERTHWWLNYNYMEIEVIAPDGERYIFSGGSARPVKLFPTWRVSCRKNRKTFIGSCEVFFHRSTSRSLSTGVRPHSSTMAHVARAMGLELVRQQDRRAQDVSSMLKQLTAIEREEVKVQFAALMDIIAHPQQPVADMDFSFLVNNGDFIGKNFDIIITGLEDVLPDVGPDEDEAFRRMALFVDMIHSAPTDTFEKYGDRIVALYDKVDIPNRYLWDRRLITKLGFIGPEALPVILGASPLSDKEKFLALCRVGASGRSISEPVLLEMWEDIMSRTGTGTRIQPITIAMKRIGIPVPTVPEDHVHKKRIVEAKERFSDITPQSPTEMCDMNWHRRRR
;
A
#
# COMPACT_ATOMS: atom_id res chain seq x y z
N MET A 1 49.56 -4.37 -3.30
CA MET A 1 50.16 -3.03 -3.07
C MET A 1 49.46 -2.07 -4.03
N GLY A 2 48.68 -1.06 -3.66
CA GLY A 2 48.52 -0.39 -2.37
C GLY A 2 48.75 1.12 -2.49
N TYR A 3 48.10 1.82 -3.43
CA TYR A 3 47.99 3.30 -3.38
C TYR A 3 46.54 3.72 -3.62
N ARG A 4 45.85 3.95 -2.49
CA ARG A 4 44.49 4.50 -2.41
C ARG A 4 44.64 5.97 -2.06
N THR A 5 44.88 6.83 -3.05
CA THR A 5 44.88 8.29 -2.86
C THR A 5 43.44 8.76 -2.76
N ARG A 6 43.04 9.16 -1.55
CA ARG A 6 41.72 9.76 -1.28
C ARG A 6 41.71 11.21 -1.78
N PRO A 7 40.73 11.64 -2.59
CA PRO A 7 40.59 13.03 -3.03
C PRO A 7 39.85 13.84 -1.95
N ILE A 8 40.45 13.99 -0.77
CA ILE A 8 39.81 14.69 0.36
C ILE A 8 40.37 16.11 0.56
N SER A 9 41.56 16.42 0.04
CA SER A 9 42.23 17.70 0.29
C SER A 9 41.78 18.86 -0.63
N PHE A 10 41.30 18.60 -1.85
CA PHE A 10 40.89 19.68 -2.77
C PHE A 10 39.52 20.27 -2.41
N TRP A 11 38.58 19.43 -1.98
CA TRP A 11 37.24 19.87 -1.60
C TRP A 11 37.23 20.62 -0.26
N ILE A 12 38.08 20.25 0.71
CA ILE A 12 38.20 21.00 1.98
C ILE A 12 38.76 22.41 1.73
N LEU A 13 39.70 22.57 0.78
CA LEU A 13 40.23 23.88 0.43
C LEU A 13 39.18 24.75 -0.30
N CYS A 14 38.40 24.17 -1.21
CA CYS A 14 37.29 24.87 -1.88
C CYS A 14 36.12 25.18 -0.91
N PHE A 15 35.84 24.33 0.07
CA PHE A 15 34.81 24.58 1.08
C PHE A 15 35.26 25.61 2.11
N ALA A 16 36.53 25.61 2.51
CA ALA A 16 37.12 26.67 3.35
C ALA A 16 37.12 28.01 2.61
N LEU A 17 37.46 28.03 1.32
CA LEU A 17 37.38 29.25 0.48
C LEU A 17 35.94 29.67 0.13
N ALA A 18 34.94 28.81 0.32
CA ALA A 18 33.51 29.16 0.22
C ALA A 18 32.90 29.59 1.57
N LEU A 19 33.50 29.21 2.70
CA LEU A 19 33.11 29.64 4.05
C LEU A 19 33.72 30.98 4.45
N VAL A 20 34.93 31.32 3.96
CA VAL A 20 35.57 32.62 4.22
C VAL A 20 34.77 33.82 3.66
N PRO A 21 34.16 33.77 2.46
CA PRO A 21 33.21 34.79 2.02
C PRO A 21 31.91 34.76 2.81
N LEU A 22 31.53 33.64 3.43
CA LEU A 22 30.29 33.58 4.21
C LEU A 22 30.41 34.36 5.53
N GLN A 23 31.59 34.49 6.13
CA GLN A 23 31.83 35.41 7.25
C GLN A 23 32.00 36.86 6.80
N MET A 24 32.66 37.14 5.67
CA MET A 24 32.84 38.51 5.18
C MET A 24 31.61 39.11 4.48
N ILE A 25 30.69 38.27 3.98
CA ILE A 25 29.42 38.68 3.39
C ILE A 25 28.30 38.64 4.44
N ALA A 26 28.39 37.79 5.48
CA ALA A 26 27.38 37.77 6.53
C ALA A 26 27.22 39.14 7.19
N ASP A 27 28.28 39.85 7.57
CA ASP A 27 28.13 41.11 8.30
C ASP A 27 27.35 42.20 7.50
N PRO A 28 27.66 42.52 6.23
CA PRO A 28 26.91 43.55 5.50
C PRO A 28 25.56 43.08 4.94
N LEU A 29 25.35 41.77 4.67
CA LEU A 29 24.05 41.25 4.23
C LEU A 29 23.11 40.93 5.40
N LEU A 30 23.62 40.66 6.62
CA LEU A 30 22.81 40.63 7.84
C LEU A 30 22.33 42.04 8.16
N GLU A 31 23.19 43.06 8.07
CA GLU A 31 22.80 44.46 8.25
C GLU A 31 21.84 44.97 7.16
N GLY A 32 22.01 44.57 5.90
CA GLY A 32 21.08 44.90 4.81
C GLY A 32 19.74 44.16 4.87
N ALA A 33 19.71 42.91 5.34
CA ALA A 33 18.49 42.12 5.50
C ALA A 33 17.74 42.41 6.82
N LEU A 34 18.37 43.12 7.77
CA LEU A 34 17.76 43.54 9.04
C LEU A 34 16.65 44.59 8.87
N GLY A 35 16.43 45.14 7.67
CA GLY A 35 15.21 45.88 7.31
C GLY A 35 13.93 45.02 7.32
N LEU A 36 14.05 43.69 7.35
CA LEU A 36 12.95 42.72 7.57
C LEU A 36 12.81 42.29 9.04
N GLY A 37 13.44 43.02 9.97
CA GLY A 37 13.60 42.69 11.40
C GLY A 37 12.35 42.66 12.28
N LEU A 38 11.13 42.82 11.74
CA LEU A 38 9.91 42.89 12.57
C LEU A 38 9.07 41.60 12.65
N ARG A 39 9.49 40.47 12.05
CA ARG A 39 8.73 39.20 12.16
C ARG A 39 9.54 37.90 12.35
N LEU A 40 10.87 37.96 12.54
CA LEU A 40 11.66 36.78 12.89
C LEU A 40 11.47 36.20 14.31
N PRO A 41 11.11 36.95 15.38
CA PRO A 41 11.01 36.35 16.72
C PRO A 41 9.84 35.38 16.89
N LEU A 42 8.85 35.37 15.98
CA LEU A 42 7.76 34.39 15.96
C LEU A 42 8.22 32.99 15.50
N ILE A 43 9.26 32.92 14.66
CA ILE A 43 9.79 31.64 14.16
C ILE A 43 10.65 30.96 15.24
N PHE A 44 11.37 31.73 16.06
CA PHE A 44 12.16 31.21 17.18
C PHE A 44 11.33 30.71 18.38
N LYS A 45 10.05 31.09 18.49
CA LYS A 45 9.11 30.47 19.45
C LYS A 45 8.89 28.98 19.20
N TYR A 46 9.16 28.52 17.98
CA TYR A 46 9.05 27.12 17.60
C TYR A 46 10.42 26.63 17.10
N PRO A 47 11.35 26.21 17.99
CA PRO A 47 12.73 25.88 17.62
C PRO A 47 12.80 24.80 16.53
N LEU A 48 11.85 23.86 16.50
CA LEU A 48 11.73 22.86 15.43
C LEU A 48 11.34 23.47 14.08
N LEU A 49 10.47 24.49 14.07
CA LEU A 49 10.11 25.21 12.85
C LEU A 49 11.28 26.08 12.38
N ALA A 50 11.97 26.76 13.30
CA ALA A 50 13.17 27.54 12.99
C ALA A 50 14.28 26.67 12.39
N ILE A 51 14.55 25.51 13.00
CA ILE A 51 15.51 24.53 12.47
C ILE A 51 15.05 24.01 11.11
N ALA A 52 13.76 23.67 10.94
CA ALA A 52 13.25 23.22 9.65
C ALA A 52 13.37 24.30 8.57
N VAL A 53 13.07 25.56 8.88
CA VAL A 53 13.20 26.68 7.95
C VAL A 53 14.67 26.94 7.63
N VAL A 54 15.57 27.03 8.61
CA VAL A 54 16.99 27.26 8.37
C VAL A 54 17.61 26.11 7.58
N ILE A 55 17.27 24.85 7.89
CA ILE A 55 17.77 23.70 7.15
C ILE A 55 17.20 23.68 5.74
N VAL A 56 15.88 23.82 5.55
CA VAL A 56 15.25 23.67 4.23
C VAL A 56 15.53 24.89 3.34
N PHE A 57 15.37 26.10 3.86
CA PHE A 57 15.61 27.34 3.12
C PHE A 57 17.10 27.63 2.96
N GLY A 58 17.88 27.46 4.04
CA GLY A 58 19.31 27.73 4.05
C GLY A 58 20.14 26.74 3.22
N SER A 59 19.76 25.46 3.16
CA SER A 59 20.55 24.46 2.41
C SER A 59 20.21 24.38 0.91
N VAL A 60 19.00 24.79 0.50
CA VAL A 60 18.55 24.64 -0.90
C VAL A 60 18.47 25.97 -1.64
N PHE A 61 17.82 26.98 -1.05
CA PHE A 61 17.55 28.24 -1.75
C PHE A 61 18.70 29.22 -1.65
N LEU A 62 19.33 29.33 -0.47
CA LEU A 62 20.39 30.30 -0.23
C LEU A 62 21.60 30.10 -1.18
N PRO A 63 22.14 28.89 -1.38
CA PRO A 63 23.26 28.69 -2.31
C PRO A 63 22.87 28.92 -3.76
N MET A 64 21.60 28.64 -4.12
CA MET A 64 21.08 28.85 -5.47
C MET A 64 21.04 30.34 -5.85
N ILE A 65 20.90 31.24 -4.88
CA ILE A 65 20.85 32.69 -5.10
C ILE A 65 22.22 33.33 -4.85
N LEU A 66 22.86 33.00 -3.71
CA LEU A 66 24.11 33.64 -3.31
C LEU A 66 25.28 33.30 -4.22
N VAL A 67 25.39 32.06 -4.71
CA VAL A 67 26.51 31.69 -5.58
C VAL A 67 26.46 32.47 -6.91
N PRO A 68 25.34 32.50 -7.67
CA PRO A 68 25.25 33.35 -8.86
C PRO A 68 25.45 34.84 -8.57
N LEU A 69 24.90 35.38 -7.48
CA LEU A 69 25.10 36.79 -7.11
C LEU A 69 26.56 37.10 -6.79
N SER A 70 27.26 36.21 -6.08
CA SER A 70 28.68 36.38 -5.79
C SER A 70 29.54 36.38 -7.06
N PHE A 71 29.14 35.58 -8.05
CA PHE A 71 29.81 35.53 -9.35
C PHE A 71 29.56 36.80 -10.15
N LEU A 72 28.33 37.30 -10.14
CA LEU A 72 27.98 38.57 -10.76
C LEU A 72 28.75 39.72 -10.11
N GLY A 73 28.83 39.75 -8.77
CA GLY A 73 29.64 40.71 -8.02
C GLY A 73 31.11 40.66 -8.42
N MET A 74 31.72 39.48 -8.48
CA MET A 74 33.11 39.33 -8.96
C MET A 74 33.30 39.83 -10.40
N ILE A 75 32.34 39.59 -11.29
CA ILE A 75 32.38 40.10 -12.67
C ILE A 75 32.37 41.63 -12.68
N ILE A 76 31.50 42.25 -11.87
CA ILE A 76 31.40 43.72 -11.74
C ILE A 76 32.70 44.29 -11.18
N GLU A 77 33.25 43.72 -10.11
CA GLU A 77 34.50 44.20 -9.50
C GLU A 77 35.70 44.10 -10.44
N VAL A 78 35.78 43.04 -11.25
CA VAL A 78 36.81 42.91 -12.28
C VAL A 78 36.59 43.91 -13.41
N TYR A 79 35.33 44.18 -13.80
CA TYR A 79 35.00 45.19 -14.81
C TYR A 79 35.40 46.61 -14.35
N LEU A 80 35.15 46.94 -13.08
CA LEU A 80 35.55 48.18 -12.44
C LEU A 80 37.07 48.26 -12.16
N LYS A 81 37.82 47.20 -12.45
CA LYS A 81 39.28 47.06 -12.21
C LYS A 81 39.70 47.09 -10.74
N ASN A 82 38.76 46.91 -9.81
CA ASN A 82 39.05 46.78 -8.38
C ASN A 82 39.75 45.45 -8.07
N VAL A 83 39.50 44.43 -8.90
CA VAL A 83 40.02 43.07 -8.73
C VAL A 83 40.73 42.58 -10.00
N ARG A 84 41.79 41.77 -9.85
CA ARG A 84 42.53 41.17 -10.98
C ARG A 84 41.66 40.21 -11.78
N LYS A 85 41.84 40.17 -13.11
CA LYS A 85 41.09 39.28 -14.03
C LYS A 85 41.17 37.78 -13.69
N ILE A 86 42.21 37.34 -12.97
CA ILE A 86 42.34 35.93 -12.54
C ILE A 86 41.18 35.46 -11.64
N TRP A 87 40.50 36.38 -10.96
CA TRP A 87 39.32 36.08 -10.14
C TRP A 87 38.07 35.76 -10.96
N LEU A 88 38.10 35.92 -12.28
CA LEU A 88 37.09 35.34 -13.18
C LEU A 88 37.28 33.84 -13.42
N LEU A 89 38.43 33.27 -13.04
CA LEU A 89 38.69 31.85 -13.26
C LEU A 89 37.68 30.95 -12.51
N PRO A 90 37.36 31.15 -11.22
CA PRO A 90 36.37 30.33 -10.53
C PRO A 90 34.96 30.33 -11.17
N PRO A 91 34.32 31.48 -11.49
CA PRO A 91 33.01 31.46 -12.12
C PRO A 91 33.04 30.84 -13.52
N VAL A 92 34.12 31.07 -14.29
CA VAL A 92 34.29 30.46 -15.62
C VAL A 92 34.44 28.94 -15.51
N ILE A 93 35.27 28.43 -14.59
CA ILE A 93 35.44 26.99 -14.37
C ILE A 93 34.12 26.36 -13.89
N MET A 94 33.41 26.99 -12.95
CA MET A 94 32.19 26.41 -12.40
C MET A 94 31.05 26.40 -13.43
N ILE A 95 30.78 27.53 -14.10
CA ILE A 95 29.72 27.64 -15.10
C ILE A 95 30.07 26.84 -16.36
N GLY A 96 31.30 27.01 -16.87
CA GLY A 96 31.78 26.31 -18.06
C GLY A 96 31.89 24.80 -17.83
N GLY A 97 32.42 24.37 -16.69
CA GLY A 97 32.48 22.97 -16.30
C GLY A 97 31.10 22.35 -16.13
N TYR A 98 30.15 23.07 -15.53
CA TYR A 98 28.77 22.60 -15.42
C TYR A 98 28.07 22.51 -16.78
N ALA A 99 28.25 23.51 -17.66
CA ALA A 99 27.69 23.49 -19.00
C ALA A 99 28.28 22.31 -19.80
N ALA A 100 29.59 22.09 -19.74
CA ALA A 100 30.25 20.94 -20.37
C ALA A 100 29.71 19.60 -19.84
N LEU A 101 29.50 19.49 -18.52
CA LEU A 101 28.87 18.32 -17.91
C LEU A 101 27.44 18.11 -18.43
N PHE A 102 26.62 19.15 -18.46
CA PHE A 102 25.24 19.09 -18.96
C PHE A 102 25.18 18.65 -20.42
N PHE A 103 25.89 19.34 -21.32
CA PHE A 103 25.89 18.99 -22.74
C PHE A 103 26.52 17.60 -22.98
N GLY A 104 27.58 17.25 -22.25
CA GLY A 104 28.21 15.94 -22.32
C GLY A 104 27.26 14.80 -21.94
N GLU A 105 26.56 14.91 -20.80
CA GLU A 105 25.59 13.88 -20.38
C GLU A 105 24.43 13.74 -21.39
N TYR A 106 23.92 14.85 -21.95
CA TYR A 106 22.85 14.80 -22.95
C TYR A 106 23.31 14.20 -24.28
N PHE A 107 24.54 14.49 -24.71
CA PHE A 107 25.14 13.88 -25.89
C PHE A 107 25.32 12.37 -25.72
N ILE A 108 25.82 11.93 -24.55
CA ILE A 108 25.94 10.50 -24.20
C ILE A 108 24.57 9.83 -24.24
N ILE A 109 23.53 10.43 -23.65
CA ILE A 109 22.16 9.88 -23.68
C ILE A 109 21.66 9.75 -25.12
N TYR A 110 21.88 10.76 -25.96
CA TYR A 110 21.45 10.73 -27.36
C TYR A 110 22.16 9.61 -28.14
N SER A 111 23.47 9.46 -27.95
CA SER A 111 24.28 8.41 -28.56
C SER A 111 23.85 7.00 -28.10
N LEU A 112 23.70 6.78 -26.79
CA LEU A 112 23.23 5.51 -26.23
C LEU A 112 21.82 5.16 -26.72
N ARG A 113 20.95 6.16 -26.85
CA ARG A 113 19.60 5.97 -27.40
C ARG A 113 19.66 5.53 -28.86
N ALA A 114 20.40 6.23 -29.69
CA ALA A 114 20.54 5.86 -31.10
C ALA A 114 21.12 4.45 -31.27
N GLN A 115 22.10 4.07 -30.43
CA GLN A 115 22.68 2.73 -30.42
C GLN A 115 21.65 1.66 -30.02
N ASN A 116 20.92 1.87 -28.92
CA ASN A 116 19.88 0.93 -28.49
C ASN A 116 18.75 0.81 -29.50
N ASP A 117 18.28 1.93 -30.05
CA ASP A 117 17.23 1.92 -31.08
C ASP A 117 17.70 1.16 -32.32
N SER A 118 18.94 1.38 -32.77
CA SER A 118 19.54 0.66 -33.90
C SER A 118 19.65 -0.84 -33.64
N ASN A 119 20.04 -1.25 -32.43
CA ASN A 119 20.13 -2.66 -32.06
C ASN A 119 18.74 -3.32 -32.02
N ASN A 120 17.72 -2.59 -31.57
CA ASN A 120 16.37 -3.12 -31.40
C ASN A 120 15.55 -3.11 -32.69
N MET A 121 15.90 -2.31 -33.71
CA MET A 121 15.10 -2.13 -34.94
C MET A 121 14.99 -3.39 -35.81
N ASN A 122 15.97 -4.28 -35.76
CA ASN A 122 16.05 -5.45 -36.64
C ASN A 122 15.58 -6.75 -35.97
N VAL A 123 15.14 -6.69 -34.72
CA VAL A 123 14.71 -7.88 -33.99
C VAL A 123 13.25 -8.15 -34.30
N GLN A 124 12.97 -9.29 -34.94
CA GLN A 124 11.63 -9.82 -35.15
C GLN A 124 11.52 -11.14 -34.39
N ILE A 125 10.47 -11.27 -33.59
CA ILE A 125 10.20 -12.47 -32.79
C ILE A 125 8.97 -13.14 -33.40
N PRO A 126 9.03 -14.44 -33.74
CA PRO A 126 7.90 -15.18 -34.30
C PRO A 126 6.86 -15.53 -33.22
N PHE A 127 6.25 -14.50 -32.63
CA PHE A 127 5.22 -14.65 -31.60
C PHE A 127 3.82 -14.58 -32.22
N ASP A 128 3.01 -15.59 -31.97
CA ASP A 128 1.56 -15.58 -32.26
C ASP A 128 0.77 -15.60 -30.95
N ILE A 129 -0.09 -14.61 -30.77
CA ILE A 129 -1.01 -14.43 -29.62
C ILE A 129 -2.00 -15.59 -29.40
N ASN A 130 -2.32 -16.33 -30.47
CA ASN A 130 -3.27 -17.44 -30.44
C ASN A 130 -2.60 -18.77 -30.14
N GLU A 131 -1.32 -18.91 -30.50
CA GLU A 131 -0.57 -20.16 -30.34
C GLU A 131 0.35 -20.15 -29.14
N ASN A 132 0.80 -18.97 -28.69
CA ASN A 132 1.82 -18.81 -27.66
C ASN A 132 1.34 -17.96 -26.50
N ASP A 133 1.94 -18.20 -25.34
CA ASP A 133 1.72 -17.41 -24.14
C ASP A 133 3.00 -16.69 -23.70
N LEU A 134 2.84 -15.53 -23.05
CA LEU A 134 3.95 -14.70 -22.63
C LEU A 134 4.17 -14.79 -21.12
N VAL A 135 5.36 -15.21 -20.70
CA VAL A 135 5.78 -15.35 -19.30
C VAL A 135 6.83 -14.30 -18.97
N LEU A 136 6.70 -13.64 -17.81
CA LEU A 136 7.68 -12.66 -17.34
C LEU A 136 8.15 -12.98 -15.91
N TYR A 137 9.47 -12.93 -15.70
CA TYR A 137 10.08 -12.98 -14.36
C TYR A 137 9.93 -11.66 -13.58
N SER A 138 9.51 -10.60 -14.28
CA SER A 138 9.19 -9.29 -13.69
C SER A 138 7.69 -8.97 -13.81
N ASP A 139 7.28 -7.73 -13.51
CA ASP A 139 5.86 -7.34 -13.52
C ASP A 139 5.23 -7.43 -14.92
N SER A 140 4.51 -8.52 -15.17
CA SER A 140 3.84 -8.82 -16.46
C SER A 140 2.62 -7.94 -16.77
N SER A 141 2.21 -7.07 -15.84
CA SER A 141 0.96 -6.28 -15.99
C SER A 141 1.06 -5.22 -17.07
N TRP A 142 2.28 -4.77 -17.41
CA TRP A 142 2.44 -3.75 -18.42
C TRP A 142 1.92 -4.21 -19.80
N PHE A 143 2.16 -5.47 -20.17
CA PHE A 143 1.72 -6.03 -21.45
C PHE A 143 0.18 -6.07 -21.52
N VAL A 144 -0.47 -6.74 -20.58
CA VAL A 144 -1.95 -6.82 -20.51
C VAL A 144 -2.64 -5.45 -20.49
N LEU A 145 -1.97 -4.42 -19.97
CA LEU A 145 -2.52 -3.06 -19.91
C LEU A 145 -2.20 -2.21 -21.14
N ASN A 146 -1.19 -2.52 -21.94
CA ASN A 146 -0.74 -1.62 -23.01
C ASN A 146 -0.60 -2.30 -24.37
N THR A 147 -0.90 -3.60 -24.45
CA THR A 147 -0.95 -4.35 -25.70
C THR A 147 -2.30 -5.03 -25.86
N ASP A 148 -2.50 -5.65 -27.02
CA ASP A 148 -3.65 -6.49 -27.39
C ASP A 148 -3.60 -7.91 -26.78
N ILE A 149 -2.54 -8.24 -26.03
CA ILE A 149 -2.39 -9.56 -25.41
C ILE A 149 -3.47 -9.76 -24.31
N PRO A 150 -4.28 -10.83 -24.39
CA PRO A 150 -5.36 -11.04 -23.43
C PRO A 150 -4.83 -11.48 -22.06
N ILE A 151 -3.71 -12.21 -22.06
CA ILE A 151 -3.16 -12.85 -20.88
C ILE A 151 -1.64 -12.81 -20.88
N THR A 152 -1.06 -12.54 -19.72
CA THR A 152 0.37 -12.75 -19.47
C THR A 152 0.56 -13.54 -18.19
N TYR A 153 1.66 -14.26 -18.11
CA TYR A 153 2.03 -15.07 -16.97
C TYR A 153 3.18 -14.41 -16.22
N HIS A 154 3.16 -14.55 -14.91
CA HIS A 154 4.26 -14.16 -14.05
C HIS A 154 4.76 -15.40 -13.30
N MET A 155 6.05 -15.69 -13.48
CA MET A 155 6.72 -16.76 -12.75
C MET A 155 7.20 -16.19 -11.42
N ALA A 156 6.63 -16.66 -10.31
CA ALA A 156 6.94 -16.21 -8.97
C ALA A 156 7.55 -17.37 -8.16
N GLY A 157 8.88 -17.41 -8.08
CA GLY A 157 9.62 -18.48 -7.40
C GLY A 157 9.86 -19.71 -8.28
N ASP A 158 10.22 -20.83 -7.64
CA ASP A 158 10.69 -22.07 -8.29
C ASP A 158 9.55 -23.03 -8.72
N ASP A 159 8.29 -22.65 -8.53
CA ASP A 159 7.14 -23.52 -8.80
C ASP A 159 6.72 -23.42 -10.29
N GLU A 160 7.49 -24.08 -11.16
CA GLU A 160 7.32 -24.04 -12.63
C GLU A 160 5.93 -24.54 -13.11
N LEU A 161 5.24 -25.32 -12.28
CA LEU A 161 3.96 -25.94 -12.63
C LEU A 161 2.77 -24.97 -12.63
N PHE A 162 2.83 -23.90 -11.81
CA PHE A 162 1.73 -22.96 -11.64
C PHE A 162 2.21 -21.51 -11.69
N MET A 163 1.79 -20.79 -12.73
CA MET A 163 2.16 -19.40 -12.95
C MET A 163 1.02 -18.45 -12.54
N GLU A 164 1.38 -17.24 -12.09
CA GLU A 164 0.41 -16.17 -11.86
C GLU A 164 -0.01 -15.58 -13.22
N SER A 165 -1.11 -16.06 -13.77
CA SER A 165 -1.74 -15.42 -14.94
C SER A 165 -2.29 -14.04 -14.58
N ARG A 166 -2.30 -13.13 -15.55
CA ARG A 166 -2.77 -11.75 -15.43
C ARG A 166 -3.67 -11.41 -16.60
N ARG A 167 -4.88 -10.93 -16.30
CA ARG A 167 -5.90 -10.61 -17.30
C ARG A 167 -6.52 -9.25 -17.02
N LEU A 168 -6.86 -8.51 -18.07
CA LEU A 168 -7.63 -7.27 -17.92
C LEU A 168 -9.12 -7.60 -17.79
N ILE A 169 -9.75 -7.11 -16.73
CA ILE A 169 -11.19 -7.30 -16.49
C ILE A 169 -11.88 -5.97 -16.20
N GLU A 170 -13.18 -5.88 -16.47
CA GLU A 170 -13.95 -4.66 -16.22
C GLU A 170 -14.14 -4.44 -14.72
N ARG A 171 -14.27 -3.17 -14.31
CA ARG A 171 -14.41 -2.81 -12.90
C ARG A 171 -15.65 -3.40 -12.24
N LYS A 172 -16.74 -3.59 -13.00
CA LYS A 172 -17.95 -4.26 -12.49
C LYS A 172 -17.62 -5.68 -12.00
N ASP A 173 -16.83 -6.41 -12.77
CA ASP A 173 -16.40 -7.77 -12.47
C ASP A 173 -15.34 -7.78 -11.37
N CYS A 174 -14.46 -6.78 -11.33
CA CYS A 174 -13.51 -6.60 -10.22
C CYS A 174 -14.19 -6.52 -8.86
N ASN A 175 -15.32 -5.81 -8.76
CA ASN A 175 -16.05 -5.70 -7.50
C ASN A 175 -16.75 -7.01 -7.14
N HIS A 176 -17.30 -7.71 -8.13
CA HIS A 176 -17.90 -9.03 -7.94
C HIS A 176 -16.86 -10.05 -7.46
N ILE A 177 -15.73 -10.17 -8.16
CA ILE A 177 -14.62 -11.04 -7.75
C ILE A 177 -14.02 -10.57 -6.43
N ARG A 178 -13.94 -9.27 -6.12
CA ARG A 178 -13.42 -8.82 -4.82
C ARG A 178 -14.28 -9.31 -3.66
N ASN A 179 -15.60 -9.37 -3.86
CA ASN A 179 -16.51 -9.91 -2.85
C ASN A 179 -16.33 -11.41 -2.69
N ILE A 180 -16.09 -12.14 -3.78
CA ILE A 180 -15.73 -13.57 -3.76
C ILE A 180 -14.34 -13.77 -3.11
N ASN A 181 -13.34 -12.98 -3.49
CA ASN A 181 -11.94 -13.07 -3.07
C ASN A 181 -11.72 -12.69 -1.59
N LYS A 182 -12.63 -11.91 -0.96
CA LYS A 182 -12.64 -11.82 0.51
C LYS A 182 -12.61 -13.21 1.18
N ARG A 183 -13.12 -14.23 0.48
CA ARG A 183 -13.28 -15.62 0.88
C ARG A 183 -12.12 -16.55 0.51
N SER A 184 -11.23 -16.16 -0.41
CA SER A 184 -10.21 -17.04 -1.02
C SER A 184 -8.91 -16.28 -1.31
N ARG A 185 -8.28 -15.73 -0.26
CA ARG A 185 -7.18 -14.75 -0.38
C ARG A 185 -5.92 -15.28 -1.07
N ASP A 186 -5.73 -16.60 -1.13
CA ASP A 186 -4.47 -17.21 -1.57
C ASP A 186 -4.49 -17.72 -3.02
N LYS A 187 -5.68 -17.86 -3.63
CA LYS A 187 -5.81 -18.43 -5.00
C LYS A 187 -6.10 -17.38 -6.08
N VAL A 188 -6.74 -16.27 -5.71
CA VAL A 188 -7.06 -15.16 -6.64
C VAL A 188 -6.63 -13.85 -6.00
N ARG A 189 -5.97 -12.97 -6.74
CA ARG A 189 -5.61 -11.63 -6.29
C ARG A 189 -6.06 -10.60 -7.32
N ILE A 190 -6.82 -9.60 -6.88
CA ILE A 190 -7.18 -8.47 -7.75
C ILE A 190 -6.22 -7.32 -7.49
N VAL A 191 -5.52 -6.87 -8.52
CA VAL A 191 -4.66 -5.69 -8.45
C VAL A 191 -5.33 -4.55 -9.20
N ASN A 192 -5.70 -3.50 -8.46
CA ASN A 192 -6.12 -2.24 -9.04
C ASN A 192 -4.89 -1.49 -9.52
N PHE A 193 -4.84 -1.16 -10.81
CA PHE A 193 -3.78 -0.35 -11.38
C PHE A 193 -4.19 1.12 -11.49
N LYS A 194 -3.17 1.97 -11.41
CA LYS A 194 -3.27 3.39 -11.73
C LYS A 194 -2.52 3.60 -13.03
N THR A 195 -3.24 3.99 -14.07
CA THR A 195 -2.63 4.36 -15.34
C THR A 195 -2.29 5.83 -15.31
N TYR A 196 -0.99 6.14 -15.33
CA TYR A 196 -0.50 7.49 -15.55
C TYR A 196 0.04 7.54 -16.96
N LEU A 197 -0.65 8.21 -17.89
CA LEU A 197 -0.11 8.71 -19.17
C LEU A 197 1.08 7.87 -19.70
N GLY A 198 0.80 6.66 -20.19
CA GLY A 198 1.80 5.81 -20.87
C GLY A 198 2.72 4.95 -20.00
N GLY A 199 2.39 4.68 -18.73
CA GLY A 199 3.11 3.67 -17.95
C GLY A 199 2.31 3.13 -16.76
N VAL A 200 2.54 1.86 -16.43
CA VAL A 200 1.96 1.15 -15.29
C VAL A 200 3.00 1.17 -14.17
N TYR A 201 2.65 1.76 -13.02
CA TYR A 201 3.48 1.66 -11.82
C TYR A 201 2.71 0.89 -10.74
N ARG A 202 3.36 -0.14 -10.19
CA ARG A 202 2.92 -0.80 -8.96
C ARG A 202 3.33 0.10 -7.79
N TYR A 203 2.45 0.99 -7.31
CA TYR A 203 2.68 1.73 -6.06
C TYR A 203 1.47 1.72 -5.11
N TYR A 204 1.81 1.39 -3.86
CA TYR A 204 0.94 1.27 -2.70
C TYR A 204 0.29 2.61 -2.28
N LYS A 205 -1.01 2.49 -1.94
CA LYS A 205 -1.81 3.28 -0.99
C LYS A 205 -2.19 4.76 -1.24
N ASN A 206 -1.38 5.67 -1.82
CA ASN A 206 -1.64 7.12 -1.60
C ASN A 206 -1.73 8.05 -2.85
N SER A 207 -2.43 7.68 -3.93
CA SER A 207 -2.72 8.64 -5.01
C SER A 207 -4.10 8.44 -5.64
N ASN A 208 -4.85 9.51 -5.91
CA ASN A 208 -6.29 9.44 -6.21
C ASN A 208 -6.64 9.27 -7.71
N ILE A 209 -5.70 8.87 -8.56
CA ILE A 209 -5.95 8.71 -10.01
C ILE A 209 -5.83 7.22 -10.34
N THR A 210 -6.93 6.48 -10.18
CA THR A 210 -7.08 5.09 -10.64
C THR A 210 -7.64 5.08 -12.04
N ASP A 211 -7.19 4.14 -12.89
CA ASP A 211 -7.98 3.80 -14.08
C ASP A 211 -9.35 3.34 -13.58
N SER A 212 -10.40 4.09 -13.89
CA SER A 212 -11.71 3.87 -13.29
C SER A 212 -12.42 2.65 -13.89
N ASN A 213 -11.98 2.13 -15.03
CA ASN A 213 -12.81 1.22 -15.82
C ASN A 213 -12.34 -0.24 -15.77
N PHE A 214 -11.07 -0.49 -15.45
CA PHE A 214 -10.49 -1.84 -15.47
C PHE A 214 -9.72 -2.17 -14.19
N CYS A 215 -9.55 -3.46 -13.90
CA CYS A 215 -8.52 -3.97 -13.01
C CYS A 215 -7.82 -5.17 -13.64
N VAL A 216 -6.69 -5.57 -13.07
CA VAL A 216 -6.02 -6.80 -13.49
C VAL A 216 -6.34 -7.88 -12.48
N LEU A 217 -6.89 -8.96 -13.00
CA LEU A 217 -7.09 -10.18 -12.26
C LEU A 217 -5.81 -11.01 -12.30
N ILE A 218 -5.38 -11.47 -11.14
CA ILE A 218 -4.25 -12.39 -10.98
C ILE A 218 -4.75 -13.69 -10.39
N TYR A 219 -4.45 -14.82 -11.00
CA TYR A 219 -4.77 -16.13 -10.44
C TYR A 219 -3.76 -17.18 -10.90
N LYS A 220 -3.59 -18.23 -10.10
CA LYS A 220 -2.65 -19.31 -10.44
C LYS A 220 -3.29 -20.26 -11.45
N GLU A 221 -2.59 -20.52 -12.54
CA GLU A 221 -2.97 -21.56 -13.50
C GLU A 221 -1.75 -22.12 -14.23
N LYS A 222 -1.97 -23.23 -14.93
CA LYS A 222 -1.00 -23.83 -15.84
C LYS A 222 -1.31 -23.36 -17.27
N SER A 223 -0.33 -22.79 -17.96
CA SER A 223 -0.47 -22.50 -19.39
C SER A 223 -0.61 -23.80 -20.17
N GLN A 224 -1.46 -23.79 -21.19
CA GLN A 224 -1.66 -24.92 -22.10
C GLN A 224 -0.85 -24.76 -23.41
N ARG A 225 -0.17 -23.64 -23.57
CA ARG A 225 0.50 -23.24 -24.82
C ARG A 225 2.02 -23.15 -24.62
N PRO A 226 2.80 -23.24 -25.71
CA PRO A 226 4.22 -22.90 -25.68
C PRO A 226 4.45 -21.50 -25.11
N LEU A 227 5.54 -21.35 -24.35
CA LEU A 227 5.83 -20.15 -23.56
C LEU A 227 6.99 -19.37 -24.16
N PHE A 228 6.80 -18.06 -24.32
CA PHE A 228 7.90 -17.11 -24.49
C PHE A 228 8.26 -16.53 -23.13
N GLU A 229 9.52 -16.64 -22.72
CA GLU A 229 10.00 -16.10 -21.45
C GLU A 229 10.65 -14.74 -21.65
N ILE A 230 10.31 -13.75 -20.82
CA ILE A 230 11.00 -12.47 -20.76
C ILE A 230 11.75 -12.34 -19.43
N LYS A 231 13.08 -12.27 -19.53
CA LYS A 231 13.99 -11.96 -18.43
C LYS A 231 14.46 -10.53 -18.56
N VAL A 232 14.49 -9.82 -17.44
CA VAL A 232 14.89 -8.41 -17.38
C VAL A 232 16.01 -8.28 -16.38
N GLU A 233 17.20 -7.99 -16.87
CA GLU A 233 18.37 -7.67 -16.05
C GLU A 233 18.60 -6.16 -16.05
N THR A 234 18.98 -5.60 -14.90
CA THR A 234 19.21 -4.16 -14.78
C THR A 234 20.49 -3.91 -13.99
N ASP A 235 21.43 -3.24 -14.65
CA ASP A 235 22.74 -2.90 -14.09
C ASP A 235 22.89 -1.39 -13.94
N GLU A 236 23.44 -0.94 -12.83
CA GLU A 236 23.93 0.43 -12.72
C GLU A 236 25.31 0.54 -13.38
N ARG A 237 25.41 1.35 -14.44
CA ARG A 237 26.64 1.64 -15.17
C ARG A 237 26.99 3.12 -15.09
N THR A 238 28.29 3.41 -15.16
CA THR A 238 28.80 4.77 -15.23
C THR A 238 29.57 4.95 -16.52
N HIS A 239 29.17 5.93 -17.34
CA HIS A 239 29.95 6.36 -18.50
C HIS A 239 30.36 7.81 -18.30
N TRP A 240 31.67 8.01 -18.07
CA TRP A 240 32.28 9.29 -17.69
C TRP A 240 31.67 9.83 -16.38
N TRP A 241 30.68 10.71 -16.47
CA TRP A 241 30.03 11.39 -15.35
C TRP A 241 28.54 11.01 -15.24
N LEU A 242 28.02 10.31 -16.25
CA LEU A 242 26.64 9.88 -16.32
C LEU A 242 26.50 8.51 -15.66
N ASN A 243 25.78 8.48 -14.54
CA ASN A 243 25.27 7.24 -13.99
C ASN A 243 23.93 6.93 -14.68
N TYR A 244 23.83 5.73 -15.23
CA TYR A 244 22.64 5.25 -15.89
C TYR A 244 22.39 3.80 -15.54
N ASN A 245 21.12 3.41 -15.57
CA ASN A 245 20.71 2.03 -15.40
C ASN A 245 20.60 1.45 -16.79
N TYR A 246 21.49 0.53 -17.13
CA TYR A 246 21.39 -0.29 -18.33
C TYR A 246 20.36 -1.38 -18.08
N MET A 247 19.50 -1.63 -19.07
CA MET A 247 18.49 -2.69 -19.00
C MET A 247 18.69 -3.59 -20.19
N GLU A 248 18.87 -4.87 -19.93
CA GLU A 248 18.92 -5.93 -20.92
C GLU A 248 17.66 -6.78 -20.77
N ILE A 249 16.96 -6.99 -21.88
CA ILE A 249 15.75 -7.82 -21.91
C ILE A 249 16.04 -8.99 -22.84
N GLU A 250 16.09 -10.18 -22.27
CA GLU A 250 16.20 -11.43 -23.00
C GLU A 250 14.81 -12.02 -23.18
N VAL A 251 14.41 -12.25 -24.43
CA VAL A 251 13.21 -13.00 -24.80
C VAL A 251 13.65 -14.37 -25.28
N ILE A 252 13.20 -15.43 -24.61
CA ILE A 252 13.51 -16.82 -24.95
C ILE A 252 12.27 -17.43 -25.57
N ALA A 253 12.40 -17.90 -26.81
CA ALA A 253 11.34 -18.59 -27.53
C ALA A 253 11.19 -20.05 -27.08
N PRO A 254 10.06 -20.72 -27.37
CA PRO A 254 9.83 -22.11 -26.97
C PRO A 254 10.85 -23.11 -27.53
N ASP A 255 11.49 -22.80 -28.65
CA ASP A 255 12.57 -23.58 -29.27
C ASP A 255 13.95 -23.31 -28.66
N GLY A 256 14.05 -22.37 -27.71
CA GLY A 256 15.29 -21.96 -27.06
C GLY A 256 16.04 -20.84 -27.77
N GLU A 257 15.53 -20.29 -28.88
CA GLU A 257 16.11 -19.11 -29.51
C GLU A 257 16.02 -17.88 -28.59
N ARG A 258 17.05 -17.04 -28.62
CA ARG A 258 17.20 -15.91 -27.70
C ARG A 258 17.26 -14.60 -28.47
N TYR A 259 16.42 -13.66 -28.07
CA TYR A 259 16.33 -12.34 -28.65
C TYR A 259 16.65 -11.30 -27.57
N ILE A 260 17.69 -10.51 -27.78
CA ILE A 260 18.20 -9.56 -26.77
C ILE A 260 17.83 -8.13 -27.19
N PHE A 261 17.23 -7.40 -26.26
CA PHE A 261 16.95 -5.98 -26.40
C PHE A 261 17.74 -5.18 -25.38
N SER A 262 18.25 -4.04 -25.81
CA SER A 262 18.95 -3.12 -24.92
C SER A 262 18.16 -1.84 -24.70
N GLY A 263 18.23 -1.32 -23.48
CA GLY A 263 17.57 -0.09 -23.11
C GLY A 263 18.07 0.43 -21.77
N GLY A 264 17.18 1.12 -21.06
CA GLY A 264 17.45 1.58 -19.71
C GLY A 264 17.11 3.04 -19.49
N SER A 265 17.74 3.63 -18.48
CA SER A 265 17.37 4.94 -17.99
C SER A 265 18.57 5.73 -17.49
N ALA A 266 18.61 7.03 -17.80
CA ALA A 266 19.63 7.94 -17.28
C ALA A 266 18.98 9.13 -16.58
N ARG A 267 19.64 9.68 -15.56
CA ARG A 267 19.21 10.90 -14.87
C ARG A 267 20.24 12.00 -15.11
N PRO A 268 20.16 12.75 -16.22
CA PRO A 268 21.13 13.79 -16.49
C PRO A 268 20.95 14.98 -15.53
N VAL A 269 21.99 15.77 -15.35
CA VAL A 269 21.93 17.06 -14.64
C VAL A 269 20.94 18.00 -15.32
N LYS A 270 20.39 18.96 -14.56
CA LYS A 270 19.47 19.98 -15.09
C LYS A 270 20.22 21.00 -15.94
N LEU A 271 19.48 21.83 -16.69
CA LEU A 271 20.09 22.92 -17.46
C LEU A 271 20.72 23.97 -16.55
N PHE A 272 20.08 24.25 -15.41
CA PHE A 272 20.58 25.19 -14.41
C PHE A 272 21.17 24.44 -13.21
N PRO A 273 22.37 24.81 -12.72
CA PRO A 273 23.02 24.17 -11.59
C PRO A 273 22.19 24.35 -10.33
N THR A 274 21.58 23.24 -9.89
CA THR A 274 20.88 23.16 -8.62
C THR A 274 21.63 22.19 -7.73
N TRP A 275 22.03 22.64 -6.54
CA TRP A 275 22.76 21.82 -5.58
C TRP A 275 21.78 21.07 -4.69
N ARG A 276 22.10 19.83 -4.33
CA ARG A 276 21.35 19.06 -3.34
C ARG A 276 22.32 18.42 -2.36
N VAL A 277 22.02 18.59 -1.08
CA VAL A 277 22.70 17.86 0.00
C VAL A 277 21.83 16.65 0.33
N SER A 278 22.36 15.44 0.15
CA SER A 278 21.73 14.23 0.65
C SER A 278 22.54 13.68 1.79
N CYS A 279 21.93 13.57 2.97
CA CYS A 279 22.52 12.89 4.10
C CYS A 279 21.92 11.49 4.19
N ARG A 280 22.73 10.46 3.92
CA ARG A 280 22.31 9.07 4.17
C ARG A 280 22.49 8.78 5.65
N LYS A 281 21.41 8.42 6.34
CA LYS A 281 21.46 8.02 7.74
C LYS A 281 22.09 6.63 7.81
N ASN A 282 23.37 6.54 8.17
CA ASN A 282 24.00 5.27 8.45
C ASN A 282 23.46 4.75 9.78
N ARG A 283 22.91 3.53 9.80
CA ARG A 283 22.32 2.93 11.02
C ARG A 283 23.31 2.80 12.20
N LYS A 284 24.62 2.93 11.94
CA LYS A 284 25.70 2.74 12.93
C LYS A 284 26.36 4.04 13.41
N THR A 285 26.11 5.19 12.79
CA THR A 285 26.69 6.48 13.22
C THR A 285 25.64 7.59 13.19
N PHE A 286 25.59 8.42 14.25
CA PHE A 286 24.66 9.55 14.32
C PHE A 286 24.97 10.63 13.27
N ILE A 287 26.22 10.68 12.80
CA ILE A 287 26.65 11.50 11.67
C ILE A 287 26.50 10.65 10.40
N GLY A 288 25.47 10.93 9.60
CA GLY A 288 25.33 10.38 8.26
C GLY A 288 26.37 10.99 7.32
N SER A 289 26.84 10.25 6.32
CA SER A 289 27.63 10.84 5.24
C SER A 289 26.70 11.74 4.43
N CYS A 290 26.94 13.06 4.49
CA CYS A 290 26.28 14.04 3.64
C CYS A 290 27.12 14.23 2.38
N GLU A 291 26.49 14.02 1.22
CA GLU A 291 27.10 14.27 -0.08
C GLU A 291 26.39 15.46 -0.73
N VAL A 292 27.18 16.37 -1.29
CA VAL A 292 26.70 17.48 -2.12
C VAL A 292 26.86 17.05 -3.58
N PHE A 293 25.76 17.07 -4.33
CA PHE A 293 25.76 16.75 -5.75
C PHE A 293 24.82 17.68 -6.51
N PHE A 294 25.04 17.77 -7.82
CA PHE A 294 24.10 18.45 -8.69
C PHE A 294 22.79 17.66 -8.76
N HIS A 295 21.70 18.34 -8.48
CA HIS A 295 20.38 17.79 -8.61
C HIS A 295 20.12 17.41 -10.07
N ARG A 296 19.85 16.13 -10.26
CA ARG A 296 19.57 15.51 -11.56
C ARG A 296 18.07 15.63 -11.89
N SER A 297 17.77 15.65 -13.18
CA SER A 297 16.42 15.67 -13.73
C SER A 297 15.69 14.33 -13.54
N THR A 298 14.42 14.29 -13.95
CA THR A 298 13.67 13.04 -14.01
C THR A 298 14.36 12.05 -14.96
N SER A 299 14.19 10.76 -14.67
CA SER A 299 14.80 9.70 -15.47
C SER A 299 14.31 9.78 -16.93
N ARG A 300 15.25 9.83 -17.86
CA ARG A 300 15.04 9.80 -19.30
C ARG A 300 15.34 8.41 -19.83
N SER A 301 14.53 7.96 -20.79
CA SER A 301 14.75 6.67 -21.43
C SER A 301 16.01 6.66 -22.31
N LEU A 302 16.73 5.54 -22.30
CA LEU A 302 17.79 5.20 -23.24
C LEU A 302 17.27 4.45 -24.48
N SER A 303 15.95 4.39 -24.69
CA SER A 303 15.30 3.94 -25.93
C SER A 303 14.28 4.99 -26.39
N THR A 304 13.80 4.90 -27.63
CA THR A 304 12.81 5.85 -28.18
C THR A 304 11.49 5.79 -27.41
N GLY A 305 11.21 6.83 -26.62
CA GLY A 305 9.98 6.98 -25.86
C GLY A 305 10.11 7.92 -24.67
N VAL A 306 8.99 8.25 -24.04
CA VAL A 306 8.93 9.25 -22.95
C VAL A 306 9.42 8.68 -21.62
N ARG A 307 9.27 7.36 -21.39
CA ARG A 307 9.57 6.73 -20.09
C ARG A 307 10.45 5.49 -20.25
N PRO A 308 11.41 5.26 -19.32
CA PRO A 308 12.46 4.25 -19.51
C PRO A 308 11.97 2.81 -19.63
N HIS A 309 11.14 2.35 -18.69
CA HIS A 309 10.71 0.95 -18.66
C HIS A 309 9.67 0.66 -19.74
N SER A 310 8.73 1.58 -19.96
CA SER A 310 7.66 1.39 -20.94
C SER A 310 8.14 1.54 -22.38
N SER A 311 9.21 2.30 -22.66
CA SER A 311 9.73 2.42 -24.03
C SER A 311 10.41 1.13 -24.46
N THR A 312 11.26 0.53 -23.63
CA THR A 312 11.94 -0.73 -23.98
C THR A 312 10.93 -1.87 -24.09
N MET A 313 9.97 -1.99 -23.16
CA MET A 313 8.89 -2.99 -23.29
C MET A 313 8.01 -2.76 -24.52
N ALA A 314 7.83 -1.52 -24.96
CA ALA A 314 7.14 -1.23 -26.22
C ALA A 314 7.93 -1.67 -27.46
N HIS A 315 9.27 -1.65 -27.43
CA HIS A 315 10.07 -2.25 -28.50
C HIS A 315 9.91 -3.76 -28.52
N VAL A 316 9.97 -4.43 -27.36
CA VAL A 316 9.73 -5.87 -27.25
C VAL A 316 8.34 -6.23 -27.79
N ALA A 317 7.30 -5.53 -27.34
CA ALA A 317 5.94 -5.76 -27.82
C ALA A 317 5.83 -5.63 -29.35
N ARG A 318 6.40 -4.58 -29.94
CA ARG A 318 6.40 -4.40 -31.41
C ARG A 318 7.19 -5.49 -32.14
N ALA A 319 8.34 -5.90 -31.58
CA ALA A 319 9.14 -6.98 -32.16
C ALA A 319 8.42 -8.34 -32.13
N MET A 320 7.55 -8.55 -31.15
CA MET A 320 6.63 -9.68 -31.04
C MET A 320 5.36 -9.53 -31.90
N GLY A 321 5.22 -8.46 -32.67
CA GLY A 321 4.02 -8.20 -33.47
C GLY A 321 2.79 -7.75 -32.67
N LEU A 322 2.93 -7.42 -31.37
CA LEU A 322 1.83 -6.98 -30.52
C LEU A 322 1.45 -5.52 -30.81
N GLU A 323 0.15 -5.25 -30.89
CA GLU A 323 -0.36 -3.90 -31.09
C GLU A 323 -0.44 -3.13 -29.77
N LEU A 324 0.07 -1.88 -29.75
CA LEU A 324 -0.04 -1.02 -28.57
C LEU A 324 -1.44 -0.43 -28.43
N VAL A 325 -2.13 -0.76 -27.35
CA VAL A 325 -3.52 -0.36 -27.09
C VAL A 325 -3.57 0.91 -26.24
N ARG A 326 -4.31 1.93 -26.71
CA ARG A 326 -4.58 3.15 -25.92
C ARG A 326 -5.56 2.84 -24.80
N GLN A 327 -5.53 3.64 -23.73
CA GLN A 327 -6.39 3.42 -22.56
C GLN A 327 -7.89 3.30 -22.89
N GLN A 328 -8.37 4.07 -23.86
CA GLN A 328 -9.78 4.08 -24.30
C GLN A 328 -10.17 2.85 -25.14
N ASP A 329 -9.21 2.20 -25.78
CA ASP A 329 -9.43 1.09 -26.73
C ASP A 329 -9.22 -0.27 -26.06
N ARG A 330 -8.92 -0.29 -24.75
CA ARG A 330 -8.74 -1.49 -23.96
C ARG A 330 -10.02 -2.30 -23.91
N ARG A 331 -9.89 -3.61 -24.12
CA ARG A 331 -10.99 -4.58 -24.01
C ARG A 331 -10.72 -5.49 -22.82
N ALA A 332 -11.72 -5.65 -21.97
CA ALA A 332 -11.68 -6.66 -20.94
C ALA A 332 -11.89 -8.04 -21.55
N GLN A 333 -11.30 -9.05 -20.93
CA GLN A 333 -11.56 -10.44 -21.28
C GLN A 333 -12.90 -10.90 -20.70
N ASP A 334 -13.60 -11.80 -21.39
CA ASP A 334 -14.79 -12.44 -20.83
C ASP A 334 -14.40 -13.28 -19.60
N VAL A 335 -14.95 -12.88 -18.47
CA VAL A 335 -14.67 -13.43 -17.14
C VAL A 335 -15.58 -14.64 -16.86
N SER A 336 -16.61 -14.88 -17.68
CA SER A 336 -17.68 -15.85 -17.38
C SER A 336 -17.19 -17.29 -17.26
N SER A 337 -16.33 -17.74 -18.18
CA SER A 337 -15.76 -19.10 -18.20
C SER A 337 -14.85 -19.35 -16.99
N MET A 338 -14.04 -18.36 -16.64
CA MET A 338 -13.13 -18.44 -15.51
C MET A 338 -13.86 -18.32 -14.18
N LEU A 339 -14.92 -17.50 -14.06
CA LEU A 339 -15.79 -17.51 -12.88
C LEU A 339 -16.40 -18.89 -12.67
N LYS A 340 -16.85 -19.58 -13.73
CA LYS A 340 -17.34 -20.96 -13.63
C LYS A 340 -16.25 -21.92 -13.11
N GLN A 341 -15.02 -21.79 -13.59
CA GLN A 341 -13.89 -22.60 -13.09
C GLN A 341 -13.58 -22.30 -11.62
N LEU A 342 -13.54 -21.03 -11.22
CA LEU A 342 -13.32 -20.62 -9.84
C LEU A 342 -14.42 -21.15 -8.91
N THR A 343 -15.68 -21.08 -9.33
CA THR A 343 -16.79 -21.67 -8.57
C THR A 343 -16.71 -23.19 -8.51
N ALA A 344 -16.23 -23.86 -9.55
CA ALA A 344 -16.00 -25.31 -9.52
C ALA A 344 -14.89 -25.69 -8.52
N ILE A 345 -13.78 -24.96 -8.54
CA ILE A 345 -12.68 -25.12 -7.57
C ILE A 345 -13.20 -24.88 -6.16
N GLU A 346 -13.91 -23.77 -5.92
CA GLU A 346 -14.51 -23.46 -4.62
C GLU A 346 -15.40 -24.60 -4.11
N ARG A 347 -16.23 -25.20 -4.98
CA ARG A 347 -17.09 -26.33 -4.59
C ARG A 347 -16.29 -27.58 -4.21
N GLU A 348 -15.25 -27.92 -4.97
CA GLU A 348 -14.42 -29.08 -4.65
C GLU A 348 -13.60 -28.86 -3.37
N GLU A 349 -13.05 -27.66 -3.19
CA GLU A 349 -12.33 -27.29 -1.96
C GLU A 349 -13.23 -27.30 -0.73
N VAL A 350 -14.45 -26.79 -0.84
CA VAL A 350 -15.43 -26.87 0.26
C VAL A 350 -15.72 -28.33 0.62
N LYS A 351 -15.83 -29.24 -0.36
CA LYS A 351 -16.02 -30.68 -0.07
C LYS A 351 -14.82 -31.29 0.65
N VAL A 352 -13.60 -31.01 0.18
CA VAL A 352 -12.37 -31.53 0.79
C VAL A 352 -12.20 -31.01 2.21
N GLN A 353 -12.37 -29.70 2.42
CA GLN A 353 -12.29 -29.08 3.74
C GLN A 353 -13.39 -29.57 4.67
N PHE A 354 -14.60 -29.80 4.15
CA PHE A 354 -15.67 -30.35 4.97
C PHE A 354 -15.37 -31.79 5.40
N ALA A 355 -14.83 -32.64 4.52
CA ALA A 355 -14.40 -33.98 4.89
C ALA A 355 -13.32 -33.95 5.99
N ALA A 356 -12.35 -33.03 5.87
CA ALA A 356 -11.34 -32.81 6.91
C ALA A 356 -11.95 -32.30 8.23
N LEU A 357 -12.92 -31.39 8.17
CA LEU A 357 -13.66 -30.93 9.36
C LEU A 357 -14.38 -32.09 10.04
N MET A 358 -15.04 -32.96 9.28
CA MET A 358 -15.74 -34.13 9.84
C MET A 358 -14.76 -35.10 10.52
N ASP A 359 -13.55 -35.24 10.00
CA ASP A 359 -12.51 -36.04 10.63
C ASP A 359 -12.02 -35.41 11.95
N ILE A 360 -11.83 -34.08 11.99
CA ILE A 360 -11.51 -33.35 13.23
C ILE A 360 -12.60 -33.53 14.28
N ILE A 361 -13.88 -33.48 13.89
CA ILE A 361 -15.02 -33.69 14.80
C ILE A 361 -15.06 -35.14 15.30
N ALA A 362 -14.81 -36.12 14.43
CA ALA A 362 -14.77 -37.52 14.82
C ALA A 362 -13.58 -37.86 15.72
N HIS A 363 -12.46 -37.15 15.56
CA HIS A 363 -11.20 -37.39 16.25
C HIS A 363 -10.65 -36.09 16.86
N PRO A 364 -11.29 -35.52 17.90
CA PRO A 364 -10.96 -34.18 18.42
C PRO A 364 -9.53 -34.06 18.97
N GLN A 365 -8.88 -35.19 19.27
CA GLN A 365 -7.50 -35.27 19.77
C GLN A 365 -6.44 -35.19 18.67
N GLN A 366 -6.80 -35.44 17.41
CA GLN A 366 -5.83 -35.44 16.31
C GLN A 366 -5.40 -34.01 15.94
N PRO A 367 -4.12 -33.81 15.58
CA PRO A 367 -3.67 -32.50 15.13
C PRO A 367 -4.42 -32.10 13.86
N VAL A 368 -4.84 -30.85 13.80
CA VAL A 368 -5.36 -30.22 12.59
C VAL A 368 -4.22 -30.20 11.59
N ALA A 369 -4.36 -30.97 10.51
CA ALA A 369 -3.45 -30.86 9.38
C ALA A 369 -3.29 -29.38 8.98
N ASP A 370 -2.12 -28.97 8.47
CA ASP A 370 -1.84 -27.61 7.98
C ASP A 370 -2.67 -27.27 6.71
N MET A 371 -3.99 -27.40 6.82
CA MET A 371 -4.99 -27.15 5.80
C MET A 371 -5.65 -25.80 6.08
N ASP A 372 -5.74 -24.97 5.05
CA ASP A 372 -6.46 -23.69 5.13
C ASP A 372 -7.97 -23.91 4.96
N PHE A 373 -8.76 -23.69 6.02
CA PHE A 373 -10.22 -23.80 6.02
C PHE A 373 -10.95 -22.54 5.51
N SER A 374 -10.25 -21.62 4.86
CA SER A 374 -10.83 -20.35 4.40
C SER A 374 -12.05 -20.53 3.49
N PHE A 375 -12.08 -21.52 2.60
CA PHE A 375 -13.22 -21.76 1.71
C PHE A 375 -14.48 -22.14 2.50
N LEU A 376 -14.33 -22.98 3.52
CA LEU A 376 -15.42 -23.42 4.37
C LEU A 376 -15.95 -22.28 5.26
N VAL A 377 -15.05 -21.61 6.00
CA VAL A 377 -15.39 -20.49 6.91
C VAL A 377 -16.16 -19.40 6.17
N ASN A 378 -15.77 -19.10 4.93
CA ASN A 378 -16.39 -18.00 4.19
C ASN A 378 -17.68 -18.37 3.44
N ASN A 379 -18.11 -19.63 3.47
CA ASN A 379 -19.32 -20.10 2.80
C ASN A 379 -20.52 -20.12 3.78
N GLY A 380 -21.10 -18.95 4.03
CA GLY A 380 -22.21 -18.79 4.99
C GLY A 380 -23.40 -19.73 4.75
N ASP A 381 -23.79 -19.98 3.50
CA ASP A 381 -24.90 -20.89 3.19
C ASP A 381 -24.56 -22.35 3.59
N PHE A 382 -23.31 -22.76 3.38
CA PHE A 382 -22.82 -24.06 3.80
C PHE A 382 -22.77 -24.17 5.33
N ILE A 383 -22.21 -23.15 5.98
CA ILE A 383 -22.14 -23.07 7.45
C ILE A 383 -23.54 -23.11 8.05
N GLY A 384 -24.49 -22.35 7.50
CA GLY A 384 -25.87 -22.30 8.00
C GLY A 384 -26.55 -23.67 7.95
N LYS A 385 -26.34 -24.44 6.88
CA LYS A 385 -26.89 -25.80 6.73
C LYS A 385 -26.27 -26.82 7.69
N ASN A 386 -25.00 -26.64 8.04
CA ASN A 386 -24.23 -27.59 8.87
C ASN A 386 -23.94 -27.05 10.28
N PHE A 387 -24.64 -26.00 10.69
CA PHE A 387 -24.32 -25.24 11.90
C PHE A 387 -24.42 -26.09 13.18
N ASP A 388 -25.37 -27.01 13.22
CA ASP A 388 -25.56 -27.96 14.32
C ASP A 388 -24.31 -28.84 14.56
N ILE A 389 -23.74 -29.36 13.48
CA ILE A 389 -22.52 -30.19 13.51
C ILE A 389 -21.33 -29.34 13.97
N ILE A 390 -21.23 -28.10 13.48
CA ILE A 390 -20.13 -27.18 13.83
C ILE A 390 -20.18 -26.80 15.32
N ILE A 391 -21.37 -26.48 15.86
CA ILE A 391 -21.51 -26.19 17.30
C ILE A 391 -21.21 -27.43 18.14
N THR A 392 -21.70 -28.60 17.72
CA THR A 392 -21.43 -29.86 18.43
C THR A 392 -19.92 -30.15 18.46
N GLY A 393 -19.23 -29.96 17.33
CA GLY A 393 -17.77 -30.07 17.28
C GLY A 393 -17.05 -29.11 18.22
N LEU A 394 -17.52 -27.87 18.36
CA LEU A 394 -16.99 -26.95 19.37
C LEU A 394 -17.28 -27.44 20.78
N GLU A 395 -18.51 -27.88 21.07
CA GLU A 395 -18.90 -28.46 22.37
C GLU A 395 -18.02 -29.65 22.78
N ASP A 396 -17.60 -30.47 21.82
CA ASP A 396 -16.74 -31.64 22.03
C ASP A 396 -15.27 -31.27 22.25
N VAL A 397 -14.78 -30.18 21.63
CA VAL A 397 -13.40 -29.71 21.77
C VAL A 397 -13.20 -28.84 23.03
N LEU A 398 -14.24 -28.16 23.50
CA LEU A 398 -14.17 -27.27 24.67
C LEU A 398 -13.62 -27.90 25.97
N PRO A 399 -13.95 -29.16 26.34
CA PRO A 399 -13.45 -29.80 27.55
C PRO A 399 -11.96 -30.19 27.48
N ASP A 400 -11.35 -30.17 26.30
CA ASP A 400 -10.10 -30.86 25.97
C ASP A 400 -8.88 -29.94 25.94
N VAL A 401 -8.82 -28.94 26.84
CA VAL A 401 -7.62 -28.10 27.01
C VAL A 401 -6.57 -28.90 27.80
N GLY A 402 -6.00 -29.91 27.14
CA GLY A 402 -4.90 -30.72 27.64
C GLY A 402 -3.54 -30.00 27.55
N PRO A 403 -2.42 -30.70 27.79
CA PRO A 403 -1.08 -30.11 27.84
C PRO A 403 -0.55 -29.58 26.49
N ASP A 404 -1.24 -29.85 25.37
CA ASP A 404 -0.92 -29.31 24.04
C ASP A 404 -1.87 -28.14 23.71
N GLU A 405 -1.69 -27.04 24.44
CA GLU A 405 -2.57 -25.86 24.40
C GLU A 405 -2.69 -25.24 22.99
N ASP A 406 -1.63 -25.32 22.18
CA ASP A 406 -1.57 -24.69 20.86
C ASP A 406 -2.48 -25.37 19.83
N GLU A 407 -2.61 -26.70 19.89
CA GLU A 407 -3.39 -27.47 18.92
C GLU A 407 -4.89 -27.46 19.26
N ALA A 408 -5.22 -27.64 20.54
CA ALA A 408 -6.57 -27.40 21.04
C ALA A 408 -7.02 -25.97 20.73
N PHE A 409 -6.11 -24.99 20.83
CA PHE A 409 -6.36 -23.62 20.43
C PHE A 409 -6.69 -23.48 18.94
N ARG A 410 -5.87 -24.04 18.04
CA ARG A 410 -6.13 -23.97 16.59
C ARG A 410 -7.51 -24.53 16.22
N ARG A 411 -7.90 -25.64 16.84
CA ARG A 411 -9.24 -26.24 16.68
C ARG A 411 -10.35 -25.30 17.14
N MET A 412 -10.25 -24.76 18.36
CA MET A 412 -11.25 -23.82 18.88
C MET A 412 -11.40 -22.58 18.00
N ALA A 413 -10.30 -22.00 17.54
CA ALA A 413 -10.30 -20.84 16.65
C ALA A 413 -11.03 -21.13 15.34
N LEU A 414 -10.80 -22.31 14.75
CA LEU A 414 -11.46 -22.76 13.53
C LEU A 414 -12.99 -22.80 13.70
N PHE A 415 -13.49 -23.45 14.76
CA PHE A 415 -14.94 -23.52 15.02
C PHE A 415 -15.54 -22.15 15.34
N VAL A 416 -14.85 -21.30 16.11
CA VAL A 416 -15.29 -19.94 16.41
C VAL A 416 -15.41 -19.09 15.14
N ASP A 417 -14.45 -19.20 14.22
CA ASP A 417 -14.48 -18.48 12.94
C ASP A 417 -15.65 -18.96 12.05
N MET A 418 -15.94 -20.27 12.04
CA MET A 418 -17.13 -20.82 11.37
C MET A 418 -18.43 -20.31 11.99
N ILE A 419 -18.54 -20.36 13.33
CA ILE A 419 -19.73 -19.90 14.05
C ILE A 419 -19.98 -18.40 13.80
N HIS A 420 -18.91 -17.61 13.81
CA HIS A 420 -18.97 -16.20 13.48
C HIS A 420 -19.42 -15.94 12.03
N SER A 421 -19.14 -16.85 11.10
CA SER A 421 -19.44 -16.68 9.68
C SER A 421 -20.86 -17.14 9.28
N ALA A 422 -21.60 -17.77 10.19
CA ALA A 422 -22.97 -18.20 9.91
C ALA A 422 -23.93 -17.05 9.56
N PRO A 423 -24.96 -17.31 8.74
CA PRO A 423 -26.09 -16.39 8.54
C PRO A 423 -26.71 -15.97 9.88
N THR A 424 -27.15 -14.72 9.98
CA THR A 424 -27.64 -14.13 11.24
C THR A 424 -28.84 -14.90 11.80
N ASP A 425 -29.80 -15.26 10.94
CA ASP A 425 -30.98 -16.06 11.26
C ASP A 425 -30.61 -17.44 11.84
N THR A 426 -29.59 -18.09 11.29
CA THR A 426 -29.09 -19.37 11.82
C THR A 426 -28.39 -19.16 13.16
N PHE A 427 -27.57 -18.11 13.28
CA PHE A 427 -26.86 -17.80 14.52
C PHE A 427 -27.83 -17.51 15.68
N GLU A 428 -28.88 -16.74 15.43
CA GLU A 428 -29.94 -16.43 16.40
C GLU A 428 -30.70 -17.69 16.84
N LYS A 429 -31.04 -18.57 15.89
CA LYS A 429 -31.76 -19.83 16.16
C LYS A 429 -31.05 -20.72 17.18
N TYR A 430 -29.72 -20.69 17.22
CA TYR A 430 -28.89 -21.50 18.12
C TYR A 430 -28.33 -20.68 19.30
N GLY A 431 -28.89 -19.49 19.55
CA GLY A 431 -28.40 -18.54 20.55
C GLY A 431 -28.22 -19.16 21.93
N ASP A 432 -29.18 -19.93 22.42
CA ASP A 432 -29.11 -20.58 23.74
C ASP A 432 -27.91 -21.52 23.87
N ARG A 433 -27.63 -22.33 22.83
CA ARG A 433 -26.45 -23.21 22.82
C ARG A 433 -25.17 -22.40 22.80
N ILE A 434 -25.10 -21.35 21.98
CA ILE A 434 -23.92 -20.49 21.88
C ILE A 434 -23.64 -19.79 23.22
N VAL A 435 -24.65 -19.26 23.89
CA VAL A 435 -24.51 -18.61 25.21
C VAL A 435 -24.05 -19.62 26.26
N ALA A 436 -24.61 -20.83 26.26
CA ALA A 436 -24.22 -21.89 27.20
C ALA A 436 -22.76 -22.36 27.05
N LEU A 437 -22.11 -22.12 25.90
CA LEU A 437 -20.67 -22.39 25.74
C LEU A 437 -19.81 -21.51 26.67
N TYR A 438 -20.26 -20.30 26.96
CA TYR A 438 -19.52 -19.37 27.83
C TYR A 438 -19.59 -19.76 29.31
N ASP A 439 -20.60 -20.53 29.71
CA ASP A 439 -20.70 -21.06 31.08
C ASP A 439 -19.72 -22.23 31.32
N LYS A 440 -19.29 -22.89 30.24
CA LYS A 440 -18.39 -24.05 30.29
C LYS A 440 -16.91 -23.68 30.32
N VAL A 441 -16.58 -22.40 30.22
CA VAL A 441 -15.22 -21.95 29.95
C VAL A 441 -14.82 -20.81 30.89
N ASP A 442 -13.71 -20.99 31.60
CA ASP A 442 -13.18 -19.94 32.46
C ASP A 442 -12.71 -18.72 31.65
N ILE A 443 -12.80 -17.55 32.30
CA ILE A 443 -12.59 -16.22 31.71
C ILE A 443 -11.17 -15.95 31.15
N PRO A 444 -10.11 -16.78 31.31
CA PRO A 444 -8.91 -16.56 30.50
C PRO A 444 -8.89 -17.31 29.16
N ASN A 445 -9.89 -18.11 28.76
CA ASN A 445 -9.86 -18.76 27.44
C ASN A 445 -10.08 -17.75 26.30
N ARG A 446 -8.99 -17.12 25.84
CA ARG A 446 -8.94 -15.92 24.98
C ARG A 446 -9.73 -16.00 23.65
N TYR A 447 -10.29 -17.15 23.28
CA TYR A 447 -10.74 -17.42 21.91
C TYR A 447 -12.26 -17.54 21.74
N LEU A 448 -13.00 -18.12 22.70
CA LEU A 448 -14.45 -17.85 22.78
C LEU A 448 -14.72 -16.37 23.00
N TRP A 449 -13.79 -15.67 23.65
CA TRP A 449 -13.80 -14.23 23.82
C TRP A 449 -13.26 -13.46 22.60
N ASP A 450 -13.26 -14.07 21.40
CA ASP A 450 -12.96 -13.35 20.16
C ASP A 450 -13.92 -12.16 19.98
N ARG A 451 -13.32 -11.01 19.65
CA ARG A 451 -14.05 -9.74 19.56
C ARG A 451 -15.16 -9.78 18.51
N ARG A 452 -14.98 -10.52 17.42
CA ARG A 452 -15.97 -10.61 16.34
C ARG A 452 -17.13 -11.48 16.78
N LEU A 453 -16.88 -12.61 17.44
CA LEU A 453 -17.92 -13.48 17.98
C LEU A 453 -18.74 -12.75 19.06
N ILE A 454 -18.10 -12.13 20.06
CA ILE A 454 -18.84 -11.41 21.12
C ILE A 454 -19.66 -10.25 20.54
N THR A 455 -19.12 -9.52 19.56
CA THR A 455 -19.89 -8.46 18.89
C THR A 455 -21.12 -9.04 18.16
N LYS A 456 -21.03 -10.27 17.64
CA LYS A 456 -22.14 -10.97 16.98
C LYS A 456 -23.17 -11.53 17.97
N LEU A 457 -22.80 -11.85 19.22
CA LEU A 457 -23.74 -12.27 20.26
C LEU A 457 -24.89 -11.29 20.47
N GLY A 458 -24.69 -10.00 20.18
CA GLY A 458 -25.76 -9.01 20.26
C GLY A 458 -26.96 -9.28 19.33
N PHE A 459 -26.82 -10.12 18.30
CA PHE A 459 -27.95 -10.57 17.49
C PHE A 459 -28.88 -11.53 18.23
N ILE A 460 -28.38 -12.30 19.20
CA ILE A 460 -29.18 -13.26 19.99
C ILE A 460 -30.24 -12.51 20.81
N GLY A 461 -29.86 -11.37 21.40
CA GLY A 461 -30.77 -10.53 22.18
C GLY A 461 -30.37 -10.43 23.65
N PRO A 462 -31.33 -10.15 24.56
CA PRO A 462 -31.04 -9.88 25.96
C PRO A 462 -30.40 -11.06 26.70
N GLU A 463 -30.62 -12.30 26.25
CA GLU A 463 -30.05 -13.51 26.84
C GLU A 463 -28.52 -13.52 26.78
N ALA A 464 -27.93 -12.88 25.76
CA ALA A 464 -26.48 -12.80 25.60
C ALA A 464 -25.82 -11.65 26.38
N LEU A 465 -26.60 -10.76 27.01
CA LEU A 465 -26.06 -9.59 27.73
C LEU A 465 -25.10 -9.96 28.87
N PRO A 466 -25.34 -10.97 29.72
CA PRO A 466 -24.39 -11.35 30.76
C PRO A 466 -23.00 -11.66 30.19
N VAL A 467 -22.95 -12.38 29.06
CA VAL A 467 -21.70 -12.70 28.36
C VAL A 467 -21.06 -11.45 27.77
N ILE A 468 -21.82 -10.62 27.05
CA ILE A 468 -21.31 -9.38 26.42
C ILE A 468 -20.72 -8.43 27.47
N LEU A 469 -21.38 -8.29 28.62
CA LEU A 469 -20.96 -7.39 29.69
C LEU A 469 -19.77 -7.94 30.48
N GLY A 470 -19.75 -9.26 30.73
CA GLY A 470 -18.64 -9.97 31.38
C GLY A 470 -17.36 -10.08 30.52
N ALA A 471 -17.44 -9.74 29.23
CA ALA A 471 -16.30 -9.77 28.33
C ALA A 471 -15.25 -8.71 28.66
N SER A 472 -14.20 -9.12 29.39
CA SER A 472 -13.01 -8.31 29.70
C SER A 472 -12.14 -7.90 28.47
N PRO A 473 -11.97 -8.71 27.39
CA PRO A 473 -11.05 -8.36 26.30
C PRO A 473 -11.62 -7.42 25.23
N LEU A 474 -12.89 -7.02 25.34
CA LEU A 474 -13.53 -6.11 24.38
C LEU A 474 -13.11 -4.67 24.60
N SER A 475 -12.78 -3.99 23.49
CA SER A 475 -12.74 -2.54 23.49
C SER A 475 -14.16 -1.98 23.65
N ASP A 476 -14.29 -0.78 24.22
CA ASP A 476 -15.58 -0.08 24.36
C ASP A 476 -16.36 -0.03 23.05
N LYS A 477 -15.65 0.10 21.93
CA LYS A 477 -16.24 0.12 20.60
C LYS A 477 -16.99 -1.18 20.29
N GLU A 478 -16.40 -2.34 20.59
CA GLU A 478 -17.02 -3.64 20.35
C GLU A 478 -18.21 -3.85 21.28
N LYS A 479 -18.09 -3.43 22.55
CA LYS A 479 -19.21 -3.41 23.51
C LYS A 479 -20.38 -2.57 23.00
N PHE A 480 -20.14 -1.37 22.47
CA PHE A 480 -21.20 -0.53 21.89
C PHE A 480 -21.90 -1.20 20.71
N LEU A 481 -21.15 -1.88 19.84
CA LEU A 481 -21.75 -2.55 18.68
C LEU A 481 -22.58 -3.77 19.10
N ALA A 482 -22.10 -4.54 20.09
CA ALA A 482 -22.85 -5.66 20.66
C ALA A 482 -24.16 -5.17 21.30
N LEU A 483 -24.09 -4.18 22.19
CA LEU A 483 -25.26 -3.59 22.85
C LEU A 483 -26.24 -2.94 21.86
N CYS A 484 -25.72 -2.28 20.82
CA CYS A 484 -26.54 -1.76 19.73
C CYS A 484 -27.36 -2.87 19.05
N ARG A 485 -26.76 -4.03 18.78
CA ARG A 485 -27.43 -5.13 18.09
C ARG A 485 -28.53 -5.77 18.92
N VAL A 486 -28.36 -5.82 20.26
CA VAL A 486 -29.41 -6.29 21.18
C VAL A 486 -30.66 -5.42 21.06
N GLY A 487 -30.47 -4.10 20.93
CA GLY A 487 -31.57 -3.16 20.71
C GLY A 487 -32.49 -3.00 21.92
N ALA A 488 -33.74 -2.62 21.67
CA ALA A 488 -34.68 -2.15 22.70
C ALA A 488 -35.00 -3.18 23.79
N SER A 489 -34.99 -4.47 23.44
CA SER A 489 -35.28 -5.58 24.36
C SER A 489 -34.25 -5.68 25.50
N GLY A 490 -33.02 -5.23 25.27
CA GLY A 490 -31.94 -5.23 26.27
C GLY A 490 -31.87 -3.98 27.15
N ARG A 491 -32.82 -3.05 27.07
CA ARG A 491 -32.73 -1.74 27.72
C ARG A 491 -32.51 -1.83 29.23
N SER A 492 -33.30 -2.64 29.93
CA SER A 492 -33.26 -2.73 31.40
C SER A 492 -31.88 -3.09 31.96
N ILE A 493 -31.11 -3.88 31.20
CA ILE A 493 -29.77 -4.33 31.58
C ILE A 493 -28.69 -3.40 30.99
N SER A 494 -28.88 -2.88 29.78
CA SER A 494 -27.88 -2.09 29.06
C SER A 494 -27.80 -0.62 29.49
N GLU A 495 -28.90 -0.05 30.01
CA GLU A 495 -29.00 1.36 30.39
C GLU A 495 -27.98 1.80 31.45
N PRO A 496 -27.82 1.12 32.61
CA PRO A 496 -26.81 1.53 33.59
C PRO A 496 -25.38 1.46 33.03
N VAL A 497 -25.07 0.42 32.25
CA VAL A 497 -23.74 0.23 31.66
C VAL A 497 -23.42 1.31 30.62
N LEU A 498 -24.37 1.64 29.73
CA LEU A 498 -24.14 2.67 28.71
C LEU A 498 -24.02 4.06 29.32
N LEU A 499 -24.72 4.34 30.42
CA LEU A 499 -24.57 5.61 31.14
C LEU A 499 -23.21 5.69 31.84
N GLU A 500 -22.75 4.62 32.49
CA GLU A 500 -21.41 4.54 33.08
C GLU A 500 -20.31 4.73 32.02
N MET A 501 -20.40 4.01 30.89
CA MET A 501 -19.46 4.16 29.77
C MET A 501 -19.52 5.57 29.17
N TRP A 502 -20.68 6.21 29.16
CA TRP A 502 -20.83 7.60 28.71
C TRP A 502 -20.07 8.54 29.64
N GLU A 503 -20.24 8.41 30.96
CA GLU A 503 -19.51 9.20 31.96
C GLU A 503 -17.99 9.01 31.85
N ASP A 504 -17.51 7.77 31.68
CA ASP A 504 -16.10 7.50 31.46
C ASP A 504 -15.56 8.20 30.19
N ILE A 505 -16.30 8.15 29.08
CA ILE A 505 -15.92 8.86 27.84
C ILE A 505 -15.85 10.36 28.08
N MET A 506 -16.80 10.93 28.83
CA MET A 506 -16.84 12.36 29.11
C MET A 506 -15.69 12.81 30.02
N SER A 507 -15.25 11.98 30.96
CA SER A 507 -14.14 12.31 31.87
C SER A 507 -12.76 12.33 31.21
N ARG A 508 -12.60 11.73 30.01
CA ARG A 508 -11.29 11.55 29.35
C ARG A 508 -11.07 12.49 28.16
N THR A 509 -9.88 13.10 28.11
CA THR A 509 -9.41 13.84 26.93
C THR A 509 -8.93 12.86 25.84
N GLY A 510 -9.46 12.98 24.61
CA GLY A 510 -9.02 12.16 23.46
C GLY A 510 -9.91 10.97 23.06
N THR A 511 -11.03 10.73 23.76
CA THR A 511 -11.96 9.61 23.49
C THR A 511 -13.02 9.89 22.41
N GLY A 512 -12.95 11.03 21.72
CA GLY A 512 -14.06 11.48 20.88
C GLY A 512 -14.37 10.62 19.63
N THR A 513 -13.57 9.59 19.31
CA THR A 513 -13.91 8.55 18.33
C THR A 513 -14.96 7.55 18.84
N ARG A 514 -15.21 7.51 20.16
CA ARG A 514 -16.20 6.65 20.83
C ARG A 514 -17.60 7.26 20.91
N ILE A 515 -17.73 8.58 20.72
CA ILE A 515 -19.01 9.31 20.81
C ILE A 515 -20.03 8.83 19.79
N GLN A 516 -19.60 8.55 18.56
CA GLN A 516 -20.50 8.07 17.51
C GLN A 516 -21.08 6.68 17.83
N PRO A 517 -20.27 5.63 18.08
CA PRO A 517 -20.82 4.30 18.36
C PRO A 517 -21.69 4.26 19.62
N ILE A 518 -21.33 4.97 20.72
CA ILE A 518 -22.18 4.99 21.92
C ILE A 518 -23.51 5.72 21.67
N THR A 519 -23.51 6.81 20.89
CA THR A 519 -24.74 7.52 20.50
C THR A 519 -25.69 6.61 19.71
N ILE A 520 -25.16 5.83 18.76
CA ILE A 520 -25.96 4.89 17.97
C ILE A 520 -26.54 3.79 18.89
N ALA A 521 -25.70 3.21 19.77
CA ALA A 521 -26.13 2.17 20.71
C ALA A 521 -27.25 2.67 21.64
N MET A 522 -27.07 3.83 22.27
CA MET A 522 -28.08 4.44 23.15
C MET A 522 -29.40 4.68 22.41
N LYS A 523 -29.37 5.25 21.20
CA LYS A 523 -30.59 5.49 20.41
C LYS A 523 -31.31 4.20 20.01
N ARG A 524 -30.56 3.18 19.60
CA ARG A 524 -31.10 1.87 19.19
C ARG A 524 -31.71 1.10 20.37
N ILE A 525 -31.16 1.26 21.57
CA ILE A 525 -31.70 0.70 22.82
C ILE A 525 -32.87 1.54 23.37
N GLY A 526 -33.00 2.80 22.93
CA GLY A 526 -34.06 3.71 23.39
C GLY A 526 -33.69 4.53 24.63
N ILE A 527 -32.39 4.71 24.87
CA ILE A 527 -31.84 5.55 25.92
C ILE A 527 -31.58 6.94 25.35
N PRO A 528 -32.11 8.01 25.98
CA PRO A 528 -31.82 9.37 25.55
C PRO A 528 -30.34 9.70 25.76
N VAL A 529 -29.66 10.16 24.71
CA VAL A 529 -28.24 10.53 24.79
C VAL A 529 -28.08 11.77 25.67
N PRO A 530 -27.32 11.71 26.78
CA PRO A 530 -27.22 12.83 27.72
C PRO A 530 -26.70 14.12 27.08
N THR A 531 -27.06 15.25 27.65
CA THR A 531 -26.49 16.56 27.32
C THR A 531 -25.22 16.81 28.14
N VAL A 532 -24.29 17.59 27.60
CA VAL A 532 -23.07 18.00 28.31
C VAL A 532 -23.04 19.52 28.48
N PRO A 533 -22.31 20.04 29.48
CA PRO A 533 -22.11 21.49 29.68
C PRO A 533 -21.59 22.21 28.44
N GLU A 534 -21.84 23.53 28.39
CA GLU A 534 -21.53 24.34 27.22
C GLU A 534 -20.03 24.39 26.86
N ASP A 535 -19.19 24.30 27.87
CA ASP A 535 -17.72 24.36 27.83
C ASP A 535 -17.06 22.99 27.64
N HIS A 536 -17.84 21.90 27.56
CA HIS A 536 -17.28 20.56 27.45
C HIS A 536 -16.54 20.33 26.13
N VAL A 537 -15.31 19.81 26.20
CA VAL A 537 -14.40 19.60 25.04
C VAL A 537 -15.04 18.79 23.91
N HIS A 538 -15.98 17.92 24.24
CA HIS A 538 -16.68 17.05 23.27
C HIS A 538 -18.06 17.56 22.81
N LYS A 539 -18.56 18.71 23.29
CA LYS A 539 -19.93 19.23 23.01
C LYS A 539 -20.26 19.24 21.51
N LYS A 540 -19.38 19.83 20.69
CA LYS A 540 -19.59 19.93 19.24
C LYS A 540 -19.79 18.56 18.59
N ARG A 541 -18.98 17.56 18.96
CA ARG A 541 -19.06 16.19 18.42
C ARG A 541 -20.34 15.47 18.85
N ILE A 542 -20.84 15.75 20.06
CA ILE A 542 -22.09 15.17 20.57
C ILE A 542 -23.28 15.74 19.81
N VAL A 543 -23.32 17.07 19.61
CA VAL A 543 -24.37 17.73 18.81
C VAL A 543 -24.37 17.18 17.39
N GLU A 544 -23.19 17.16 16.74
CA GLU A 544 -23.04 16.58 15.40
C GLU A 544 -23.50 15.12 15.33
N ALA A 545 -23.20 14.29 16.34
CA ALA A 545 -23.64 12.91 16.39
C ALA A 545 -25.16 12.79 16.60
N LYS A 546 -25.75 13.60 17.49
CA LYS A 546 -27.20 13.62 17.75
C LYS A 546 -27.98 13.99 16.50
N GLU A 547 -27.53 15.01 15.79
CA GLU A 547 -28.12 15.48 14.52
C GLU A 547 -27.94 14.44 13.42
N ARG A 548 -26.69 13.96 13.21
CA ARG A 548 -26.36 13.00 12.16
C ARG A 548 -27.10 11.68 12.29
N PHE A 549 -27.42 11.26 13.51
CA PHE A 549 -28.11 10.00 13.81
C PHE A 549 -29.52 10.23 14.35
N SER A 550 -30.16 11.35 13.99
CA SER A 550 -31.52 11.72 14.41
C SER A 550 -32.60 10.74 13.94
N ASP A 551 -32.35 10.02 12.85
CA ASP A 551 -33.21 9.01 12.24
C ASP A 551 -33.13 7.63 12.92
N ILE A 552 -32.19 7.43 13.84
CA ILE A 552 -32.01 6.16 14.57
C ILE A 552 -33.02 6.05 15.71
N THR A 553 -33.80 4.97 15.71
CA THR A 553 -34.83 4.65 16.70
C THR A 553 -34.70 3.21 17.22
N PRO A 554 -35.43 2.86 18.30
CA PRO A 554 -35.57 1.48 18.76
C PRO A 554 -36.20 0.50 17.77
N GLN A 555 -36.67 0.94 16.60
CA GLN A 555 -37.18 0.10 15.51
C GLN A 555 -36.27 0.04 14.28
N SER A 556 -35.18 0.81 14.26
CA SER A 556 -34.24 0.81 13.14
C SER A 556 -33.62 -0.57 12.86
N PRO A 557 -33.13 -0.84 11.64
CA PRO A 557 -32.55 -2.15 11.32
C PRO A 557 -31.19 -2.38 12.01
N THR A 558 -30.85 -3.62 12.37
CA THR A 558 -29.62 -3.96 13.12
C THR A 558 -28.34 -3.71 12.30
N GLU A 559 -28.43 -3.66 10.98
CA GLU A 559 -27.33 -3.34 10.06
C GLU A 559 -26.73 -1.95 10.30
N MET A 560 -27.47 -1.04 10.92
CA MET A 560 -26.96 0.28 11.31
C MET A 560 -25.90 0.21 12.41
N CYS A 561 -25.88 -0.89 13.18
CA CYS A 561 -24.85 -1.18 14.17
C CYS A 561 -23.54 -1.67 13.51
N ASP A 562 -23.38 -1.56 12.19
CA ASP A 562 -22.10 -1.65 11.49
C ASP A 562 -21.50 -0.24 11.31
N MET A 563 -20.29 -0.02 11.84
CA MET A 563 -19.57 1.27 11.76
C MET A 563 -19.39 1.79 10.32
N ASN A 564 -19.47 0.92 9.32
CA ASN A 564 -19.34 1.30 7.92
C ASN A 564 -20.69 1.59 7.23
N TRP A 565 -21.84 1.32 7.86
CA TRP A 565 -23.16 1.46 7.25
C TRP A 565 -23.38 2.88 6.69
N HIS A 566 -23.08 3.91 7.49
CA HIS A 566 -23.22 5.31 7.08
C HIS A 566 -22.22 5.76 6.01
N ARG A 567 -21.11 5.03 5.81
CA ARG A 567 -20.17 5.30 4.71
C ARG A 567 -20.62 4.65 3.40
N ARG A 568 -21.41 3.58 3.44
CA ARG A 568 -21.93 2.87 2.26
C ARG A 568 -23.17 3.53 1.67
N ARG A 569 -23.91 4.31 2.47
CA ARG A 569 -25.13 5.03 2.05
C ARG A 569 -24.85 6.42 1.45
N ARG A 570 -23.60 6.88 1.53
CA ARG A 570 -23.08 8.06 0.82
C ARG A 570 -22.32 7.59 -0.40
#